data_AF-A0A1Q7G979-F1
#
_entry.id   AF-A0A1Q7G979-F1
#
_cell.length_a   1.000
_cell.length_b   1.000
_cell.length_c   1.000
_cell.angle_alpha   90.00
_cell.angle_beta   90.00
_cell.angle_gamma   90.00
#
_symmetry.space_group_name_H-M   'P 1'
#
loop_
_entity.id
_entity.type
_entity.pdbx_description
1 polymer ?
#
loop_
_entity_poly.entity_id
_entity_poly.type
_entity_poly.pdbx_seq_one_letter_code
_entity_poly.pdbx_strand_id
1 'polypeptide(L)'
;MVDYRKVPRDAYELVKNALKGDYILSQYPSFHDSMIESFDIISLAGKISIYYYKDGTLQIEGDENNPSYHRIVRKVNALISKKDYF
;
A
#
# COMPACT_ATOMS: atom_id res chain seq x y z
N MET A 1 1.25 1.42 11.98
CA MET A 1 1.48 0.42 10.89
C MET A 1 0.19 -0.36 10.67
N VAL A 2 -0.17 -0.68 9.42
CA VAL A 2 -1.39 -1.43 9.08
C VAL A 2 -1.07 -2.58 8.14
N ASP A 3 -1.59 -3.77 8.44
CA ASP A 3 -1.43 -4.98 7.65
C ASP A 3 -2.76 -5.49 7.10
N TYR A 4 -2.80 -5.77 5.81
CA TYR A 4 -3.89 -6.45 5.13
C TYR A 4 -3.42 -7.84 4.73
N ARG A 5 -4.15 -8.87 5.18
CA ARG A 5 -3.82 -10.26 4.86
C ARG A 5 -4.66 -10.77 3.70
N LYS A 6 -4.11 -11.73 2.96
CA LYS A 6 -4.79 -12.41 1.84
C LYS A 6 -5.26 -11.44 0.74
N VAL A 7 -4.53 -10.34 0.51
CA VAL A 7 -4.77 -9.43 -0.61
C VAL A 7 -4.24 -10.11 -1.86
N PRO A 8 -5.09 -10.48 -2.83
CA PRO A 8 -4.60 -11.07 -4.06
C PRO A 8 -3.98 -10.02 -4.97
N ARG A 9 -3.19 -10.51 -5.90
CA ARG A 9 -2.34 -9.66 -6.76
C ARG A 9 -3.14 -8.65 -7.57
N ASP A 10 -4.30 -9.02 -8.08
CA ASP A 10 -5.19 -8.14 -8.83
C ASP A 10 -5.73 -6.97 -7.97
N ALA A 11 -6.08 -7.24 -6.71
CA ALA A 11 -6.47 -6.19 -5.75
C ALA A 11 -5.29 -5.27 -5.41
N TYR A 12 -4.09 -5.83 -5.25
CA TYR A 12 -2.87 -5.04 -5.06
C TYR A 12 -2.57 -4.12 -6.26
N GLU A 13 -2.67 -4.61 -7.49
CA GLU A 13 -2.46 -3.78 -8.69
C GLU A 13 -3.48 -2.63 -8.77
N LEU A 14 -4.73 -2.87 -8.36
CA LEU A 14 -5.74 -1.80 -8.24
C LEU A 14 -5.34 -0.74 -7.21
N VAL A 15 -4.87 -1.16 -6.04
CA VAL A 15 -4.35 -0.24 -5.00
C VAL A 15 -3.20 0.58 -5.56
N LYS A 16 -2.20 -0.07 -6.15
CA LYS A 16 -1.03 0.59 -6.74
C LYS A 16 -1.42 1.60 -7.81
N ASN A 17 -2.28 1.24 -8.75
CA ASN A 17 -2.73 2.13 -9.81
C ASN A 17 -3.56 3.31 -9.27
N ALA A 18 -4.43 3.06 -8.30
CA ALA A 18 -5.20 4.12 -7.65
C ALA A 18 -4.32 5.10 -6.86
N LEU A 19 -3.22 4.64 -6.27
CA LEU A 19 -2.27 5.49 -5.57
C LEU A 19 -1.36 6.25 -6.54
N LYS A 20 -0.96 5.65 -7.68
CA LYS A 20 -0.21 6.36 -8.75
C LYS A 20 -0.97 7.56 -9.32
N GLY A 21 -2.31 7.51 -9.37
CA GLY A 21 -3.13 8.62 -9.85
C GLY A 21 -3.10 9.85 -8.93
N ASP A 22 -2.86 9.64 -7.64
CA ASP A 22 -2.93 10.70 -6.63
C ASP A 22 -1.55 11.13 -6.12
N TYR A 23 -0.53 10.27 -6.24
CA TYR A 23 0.76 10.42 -5.60
C TYR A 23 1.91 10.05 -6.53
N ILE A 24 3.04 10.76 -6.36
CA ILE A 24 4.31 10.34 -6.96
C ILE A 24 4.84 9.15 -6.15
N LEU A 25 4.95 7.99 -6.81
CA LEU A 25 5.46 6.78 -6.19
C LEU A 25 6.95 6.61 -6.53
N SER A 26 7.79 6.49 -5.50
CA SER A 26 9.18 6.05 -5.64
C SER A 26 9.22 4.53 -5.49
N GLN A 27 9.29 3.81 -6.61
CA GLN A 27 9.40 2.35 -6.60
C GLN A 27 10.82 1.92 -6.23
N TYR A 28 10.93 0.94 -5.33
CA TYR A 28 12.19 0.34 -4.96
C TYR A 28 12.17 -1.17 -5.27
N PRO A 29 13.27 -1.74 -5.79
CA PRO A 29 13.38 -3.18 -5.95
C PRO A 29 13.27 -3.86 -4.59
N SER A 30 12.75 -5.09 -4.60
CA SER A 30 12.43 -5.85 -3.41
C SER A 30 13.63 -5.97 -2.46
N PHE A 31 13.56 -5.36 -1.29
CA PHE A 31 14.59 -5.44 -0.26
C PHE A 31 14.68 -6.80 0.45
N HIS A 32 13.67 -7.67 0.30
CA HIS A 32 13.58 -8.99 0.91
C HIS A 32 13.06 -10.06 -0.06
N ASP A 33 13.55 -11.29 0.07
CA ASP A 33 13.15 -12.44 -0.76
C ASP A 33 11.66 -12.78 -0.66
N SER A 34 11.01 -12.45 0.46
CA SER A 34 9.57 -12.64 0.67
C SER A 34 8.71 -11.55 0.03
N MET A 35 9.32 -10.45 -0.41
CA MET A 35 8.63 -9.29 -0.93
C MET A 35 8.54 -9.33 -2.47
N ILE A 36 7.35 -9.12 -3.00
CA ILE A 36 7.13 -9.00 -4.44
C ILE A 36 7.51 -7.60 -4.90
N GLU A 37 7.03 -6.57 -4.20
CA GLU A 37 7.23 -5.18 -4.59
C GLU A 37 7.11 -4.24 -3.40
N SER A 38 7.79 -3.10 -3.49
CA SER A 38 7.62 -1.99 -2.55
C SER A 38 7.68 -0.65 -3.25
N PHE A 39 6.97 0.34 -2.70
CA PHE A 39 7.09 1.71 -3.12
C PHE A 39 6.83 2.68 -1.97
N ASP A 40 7.41 3.86 -2.08
CA ASP A 40 7.23 4.96 -1.14
C ASP A 40 6.40 6.08 -1.74
N ILE A 41 5.60 6.69 -0.90
CA ILE A 41 4.92 7.96 -1.13
C ILE A 41 5.63 9.01 -0.27
N ILE A 42 6.33 9.93 -0.91
CA ILE A 42 7.05 11.02 -0.25
C ILE A 42 6.19 12.27 -0.30
N SER A 43 5.91 12.85 0.88
CA SER A 43 5.15 14.09 1.02
C SER A 43 5.87 15.05 1.98
N LEU A 44 5.43 16.31 2.01
CA LEU A 44 5.94 17.29 2.98
C LEU A 44 5.71 16.86 4.45
N ALA A 45 4.68 16.05 4.70
CA ALA A 45 4.34 15.55 6.03
C ALA A 45 5.12 14.26 6.39
N GLY A 46 5.99 13.78 5.48
CA GLY A 46 6.81 12.60 5.70
C GLY A 46 6.61 11.53 4.63
N LYS A 47 7.23 10.38 4.90
CA LYS A 47 7.30 9.20 4.03
C LYS A 47 6.28 8.15 4.49
N ILE A 48 5.62 7.54 3.52
CA ILE A 48 4.73 6.39 3.73
C ILE A 48 5.21 5.28 2.80
N SER A 49 5.50 4.12 3.37
CA SER A 49 6.01 2.96 2.64
C SER A 49 4.94 1.91 2.50
N ILE A 50 4.86 1.30 1.33
CA ILE A 50 3.91 0.25 1.00
C ILE A 50 4.69 -0.96 0.50
N TYR A 51 4.40 -2.11 1.11
CA TYR A 51 5.07 -3.38 0.86
C TYR A 51 4.05 -4.44 0.47
N TYR A 52 4.32 -5.20 -0.59
CA TYR A 52 3.50 -6.32 -1.00
C TYR A 52 4.32 -7.61 -1.03
N TYR A 53 3.85 -8.62 -0.30
CA TYR A 53 4.56 -9.86 -0.04
C TYR A 53 3.98 -11.04 -0.83
N LYS A 54 4.81 -12.08 -1.00
CA LYS A 54 4.45 -13.31 -1.74
C LYS A 54 3.30 -14.09 -1.11
N ASP A 55 3.06 -13.92 0.19
CA ASP A 55 1.96 -14.53 0.94
C ASP A 55 0.63 -13.77 0.81
N GLY A 56 0.60 -12.69 0.03
CA GLY A 56 -0.56 -11.82 -0.12
C GLY A 56 -0.73 -10.82 1.02
N THR A 57 0.29 -10.58 1.83
CA THR A 57 0.29 -9.48 2.79
C THR A 57 0.56 -8.16 2.06
N LEU A 58 -0.30 -7.17 2.28
CA LEU A 58 -0.05 -5.77 1.93
C LEU A 58 0.13 -5.00 3.23
N GLN A 59 1.28 -4.37 3.39
CA GLN A 59 1.63 -3.59 4.58
C GLN A 59 1.77 -2.11 4.22
N ILE A 60 1.27 -1.24 5.11
CA ILE A 60 1.41 0.21 5.01
C ILE A 60 2.07 0.73 6.29
N GLU A 61 3.27 1.27 6.11
CA GLU A 61 4.08 1.87 7.17
C GLU A 61 4.17 3.39 6.96
N GLY A 62 4.07 4.14 8.05
CA GLY A 62 4.13 5.60 8.01
C GLY A 62 3.81 6.19 9.38
N ASP A 63 3.96 7.51 9.50
CA ASP A 63 3.62 8.25 10.71
C ASP A 63 2.09 8.36 10.86
N GLU A 64 1.55 7.86 11.98
CA GLU A 64 0.12 7.92 12.28
C GLU A 64 -0.37 9.35 12.55
N ASN A 65 0.53 10.29 12.84
CA ASN A 65 0.17 11.71 12.95
C ASN A 65 0.10 12.41 11.58
N ASN A 66 0.54 11.74 10.50
CA ASN A 66 0.50 12.30 9.14
C ASN A 66 -0.91 12.15 8.54
N PRO A 67 -1.62 13.26 8.21
CA PRO A 67 -2.96 13.18 7.62
C PRO A 67 -3.02 12.40 6.29
N SER A 68 -1.91 12.39 5.54
CA SER A 68 -1.79 11.62 4.30
C SER A 68 -1.78 10.11 4.57
N TYR A 69 -1.20 9.67 5.68
CA TYR A 69 -1.21 8.26 6.10
C TYR A 69 -2.64 7.76 6.27
N HIS A 70 -3.45 8.49 7.03
CA HIS A 70 -4.85 8.13 7.22
C HIS A 70 -5.67 8.15 5.92
N ARG A 71 -5.39 9.10 5.01
CA ARG A 71 -6.07 9.14 3.70
C ARG A 71 -5.72 7.92 2.85
N ILE A 72 -4.45 7.55 2.80
CA ILE A 72 -3.97 6.37 2.07
C ILE A 72 -4.59 5.10 2.66
N VAL A 73 -4.52 4.91 3.99
CA VAL A 73 -5.13 3.76 4.67
C VAL A 73 -6.63 3.65 4.37
N ARG A 74 -7.38 4.77 4.42
CA ARG A 74 -8.82 4.77 4.07
C ARG A 74 -9.07 4.41 2.60
N LYS A 75 -8.24 4.90 1.69
CA LYS A 75 -8.36 4.58 0.26
C LYS A 75 -8.08 3.10 0.00
N VAL A 76 -7.02 2.56 0.60
CA VAL A 76 -6.67 1.15 0.51
C VAL A 76 -7.78 0.28 1.13
N ASN A 77 -8.28 0.64 2.32
CA ASN A 77 -9.45 -0.01 2.93
C ASN A 77 -10.64 -0.08 1.97
N ALA A 78 -10.97 1.01 1.29
CA ALA A 78 -12.10 1.06 0.38
C ALA A 78 -11.90 0.20 -0.88
N LEU A 79 -10.66 0.01 -1.33
CA LEU A 79 -10.34 -0.83 -2.50
C LEU A 79 -10.31 -2.31 -2.13
N ILE A 80 -9.79 -2.66 -0.95
CA ILE A 80 -9.68 -4.04 -0.49
C ILE A 80 -11.02 -4.56 0.05
N SER A 81 -11.75 -3.76 0.84
CA SER A 81 -13.03 -4.18 1.43
C SER A 81 -14.17 -4.26 0.40
N LYS A 82 -14.04 -3.62 -0.77
CA LYS A 82 -15.02 -3.76 -1.86
C LYS A 82 -15.00 -5.13 -2.52
N LYS A 83 -14.00 -5.97 -2.24
CA LYS A 83 -14.00 -7.38 -2.61
C LYS A 83 -14.30 -8.24 -1.38
N ASP A 84 -15.55 -8.20 -0.93
CA ASP A 84 -16.17 -9.43 -0.45
C ASP A 84 -16.25 -10.35 -1.67
N TYR A 85 -15.37 -11.36 -1.71
CA TYR A 85 -15.35 -12.38 -2.76
C TYR A 85 -16.64 -13.21 -2.64
N PHE A 86 -17.67 -12.81 -3.40
CA PHE A 86 -18.86 -13.60 -3.70
C PHE A 86 -18.57 -14.63 -4.80
#